data_AF-A0A8H4JD48-F1
#
_entry.id   AF-A0A8H4JD48-F1
#
_cell.length_a   1.000
_cell.length_b   1.000
_cell.length_c   1.000
_cell.angle_alpha   90.00
_cell.angle_beta   90.00
_cell.angle_gamma   90.00
#
_symmetry.space_group_name_H-M   'P 1'
#
loop_
_entity.id
_entity.type
_entity.pdbx_description
1 polymer ?
#
loop_
_entity_poly.entity_id
_entity_poly.type
_entity_poly.pdbx_seq_one_letter_code
_entity_poly.pdbx_strand_id
1 'polypeptide(L)'
;MSPLARWSSCVPSVTLYPRNQNLIHRLPIPSKRAISACTTSGQSNASHSPEMKPPFKWVTVWAPTPQPTEEADMPSYPFRGVAFHNTTIRQTLRVTASGDFIRIRLSNLFGSETLHISRAVIAVARPHNSVAPGGSPSILQETAQQVLFDGEQPTSVPGGSYVVSDSLKFPIKAGQVLSITIFLQKGHHSQQITSHPGSRTDSWLCHGDQSMISELSGPDLQSSTHWYFLSGVEMCLGTAHHGTLVLLGDSITDGRCSTDNANNRWPDLLFDRMQQHPFAQNISIINQAVGGGRVLRDGKGPSLLSRLDRDAIAQPSRRYILVFHGVNDIGTADSDPACCQEVTKALKKAYSQIVSRCHAHGLHVLGATIGPMGGNEPYGTCELRERARQDVNDWIRTSGVFDAVVDFDYVLRSTQDNSRLKEEYDSGDHLHPNVAAFKAMAAAFPLDIFEQFDLAETSG
;
A
#
# COMPACT_ATOMS: atom_id res chain seq x y z
N MET A 1 -42.36 -27.57 3.33
CA MET A 1 -41.54 -28.30 2.33
C MET A 1 -41.39 -27.38 1.13
N SER A 2 -40.24 -26.72 0.98
CA SER A 2 -39.95 -25.81 -0.15
C SER A 2 -38.56 -26.17 -0.72
N PRO A 3 -38.38 -26.15 -2.05
CA PRO A 3 -37.14 -26.61 -2.67
C PRO A 3 -36.09 -25.50 -2.75
N LEU A 4 -34.85 -25.90 -2.52
CA LEU A 4 -33.62 -25.14 -2.72
C LEU A 4 -33.34 -24.96 -4.23
N ALA A 5 -33.22 -23.71 -4.69
CA ALA A 5 -32.62 -23.39 -5.99
C ALA A 5 -31.15 -23.02 -5.79
N ARG A 6 -30.25 -23.86 -6.33
CA ARG A 6 -28.81 -23.62 -6.40
C ARG A 6 -28.53 -22.54 -7.46
N TRP A 7 -27.89 -21.45 -7.05
CA TRP A 7 -27.27 -20.50 -7.97
C TRP A 7 -25.90 -21.05 -8.37
N SER A 8 -25.77 -21.42 -9.64
CA SER A 8 -24.49 -21.80 -10.25
C SER A 8 -23.74 -20.53 -10.65
N SER A 9 -22.54 -20.36 -10.11
CA SER A 9 -21.64 -19.24 -10.36
C SER A 9 -20.93 -19.40 -11.71
N CYS A 10 -21.25 -18.56 -12.68
CA CYS A 10 -20.36 -18.28 -13.81
C CYS A 10 -19.35 -17.20 -13.38
N VAL A 11 -18.20 -17.64 -12.86
CA VAL A 11 -17.01 -16.77 -12.76
C VAL A 11 -16.27 -16.90 -14.11
N PRO A 12 -15.96 -15.80 -14.83
CA PRO A 12 -15.24 -15.91 -16.09
C PRO A 12 -13.83 -16.45 -15.85
N SER A 13 -13.41 -17.34 -16.75
CA SER A 13 -12.10 -18.02 -16.76
C SER A 13 -10.93 -17.04 -16.84
N VAL A 14 -10.02 -17.11 -15.87
CA VAL A 14 -8.72 -16.43 -15.94
C VAL A 14 -7.87 -17.12 -17.01
N THR A 15 -7.41 -16.37 -18.00
CA THR A 15 -6.52 -16.88 -19.05
C THR A 15 -5.07 -16.64 -18.64
N LEU A 16 -4.29 -17.72 -18.50
CA LEU A 16 -2.84 -17.67 -18.29
C LEU A 16 -2.13 -17.49 -19.64
N TYR A 17 -1.19 -16.55 -19.73
CA TYR A 17 -0.32 -16.39 -20.90
C TYR A 17 1.08 -16.98 -20.63
N PRO A 18 1.63 -17.87 -21.49
CA PRO A 18 2.92 -18.50 -21.27
C PRO A 18 4.10 -17.52 -21.45
N ARG A 19 5.12 -17.63 -20.59
CA ARG A 19 6.38 -16.85 -20.69
C ARG A 19 7.24 -17.33 -21.85
N ASN A 20 7.61 -16.41 -22.75
CA ASN A 20 8.70 -16.62 -23.70
C ASN A 20 10.05 -16.59 -22.95
N GLN A 21 10.63 -17.76 -22.70
CA GLN A 21 12.00 -17.88 -22.26
C GLN A 21 12.93 -17.85 -23.48
N ASN A 22 13.78 -16.83 -23.60
CA ASN A 22 14.96 -16.90 -24.47
C ASN A 22 16.15 -16.13 -23.87
N LEU A 23 17.13 -16.93 -23.41
CA LEU A 23 18.58 -16.80 -23.52
C LEU A 23 19.27 -15.47 -23.16
N ILE A 24 19.97 -15.46 -22.01
CA ILE A 24 21.18 -14.64 -21.80
C ILE A 24 22.28 -15.51 -21.21
N HIS A 25 23.40 -15.60 -21.94
CA HIS A 25 24.63 -16.29 -21.54
C HIS A 25 25.30 -15.60 -20.33
N ARG A 26 25.62 -16.38 -19.28
CA ARG A 26 26.47 -15.93 -18.16
C ARG A 26 27.95 -16.04 -18.53
N LEU A 27 28.69 -14.93 -18.41
CA LEU A 27 30.16 -14.93 -18.39
C LEU A 27 30.68 -15.22 -16.96
N PRO A 28 31.83 -15.89 -16.79
CA PRO A 28 32.35 -16.27 -15.49
C PRO A 28 33.00 -15.10 -14.73
N ILE A 29 32.72 -15.03 -13.41
CA ILE A 29 33.31 -14.10 -12.45
C ILE A 29 34.68 -14.64 -12.00
N PRO A 30 35.78 -13.86 -11.97
CA PRO A 30 37.07 -14.35 -11.48
C PRO A 30 37.09 -14.48 -9.94
N SER A 31 37.80 -15.51 -9.48
CA SER A 31 37.94 -15.93 -8.08
C SER A 31 38.74 -14.97 -7.20
N LYS A 32 38.32 -14.94 -5.92
CA LYS A 32 38.89 -14.28 -4.75
C LYS A 32 40.43 -14.28 -4.68
N ARG A 33 41.02 -13.12 -4.34
CA ARG A 33 42.31 -13.03 -3.66
C ARG A 33 42.06 -12.75 -2.17
N ALA A 34 42.66 -13.59 -1.32
CA ALA A 34 42.71 -13.42 0.12
C ALA A 34 43.74 -12.35 0.50
N ILE A 35 43.42 -11.51 1.47
CA ILE A 35 44.37 -10.66 2.20
C ILE A 35 44.17 -10.99 3.69
N SER A 36 45.28 -11.24 4.38
CA SER A 36 45.37 -11.68 5.77
C SER A 36 45.85 -10.54 6.67
N ALA A 37 45.47 -10.64 7.95
CA ALA A 37 45.90 -9.89 9.15
C ALA A 37 45.37 -8.43 9.28
N CYS A 38 45.00 -7.93 10.46
CA CYS A 38 45.51 -8.18 11.81
C CYS A 38 44.41 -7.93 12.87
N THR A 39 44.35 -8.77 13.90
CA THR A 39 43.42 -8.67 15.04
C THR A 39 43.97 -7.77 16.15
N THR A 40 43.22 -6.73 16.53
CA THR A 40 43.32 -6.08 17.84
C THR A 40 42.01 -6.28 18.59
N SER A 41 42.11 -6.94 19.74
CA SER A 41 41.01 -7.27 20.64
C SER A 41 40.58 -6.04 21.46
N GLY A 42 39.42 -5.48 21.14
CA GLY A 42 38.67 -4.60 22.03
C GLY A 42 37.30 -5.24 22.28
N GLN A 43 37.06 -5.71 23.50
CA GLN A 43 35.75 -6.19 23.93
C GLN A 43 34.80 -5.00 24.08
N SER A 44 33.90 -4.81 23.11
CA SER A 44 32.65 -4.10 23.34
C SER A 44 31.53 -5.13 23.52
N ASN A 45 30.86 -5.08 24.67
CA ASN A 45 29.60 -5.78 24.88
C ASN A 45 28.49 -5.05 24.10
N ALA A 46 28.52 -5.15 22.78
CA ALA A 46 27.36 -4.85 21.95
C ALA A 46 26.44 -6.08 22.02
N SER A 47 25.25 -5.91 22.59
CA SER A 47 24.17 -6.90 22.54
C SER A 47 23.80 -7.14 21.07
N HIS A 48 24.48 -8.11 20.45
CA HIS A 48 24.17 -8.55 19.10
C HIS A 48 22.73 -9.10 19.11
N SER A 49 21.88 -8.53 18.27
CA SER A 49 20.60 -9.14 17.91
C SER A 49 20.84 -10.61 17.56
N PRO A 50 20.02 -11.56 18.05
CA PRO A 50 20.26 -12.97 17.79
C PRO A 50 20.37 -13.20 16.28
N GLU A 51 21.48 -13.80 15.87
CA GLU A 51 21.78 -14.11 14.48
C GLU A 51 20.76 -15.15 13.98
N MET A 52 19.66 -14.65 13.40
CA MET A 52 18.57 -15.46 12.85
C MET A 52 19.08 -16.23 11.63
N LYS A 53 19.36 -17.53 11.80
CA LYS A 53 19.82 -18.39 10.71
C LYS A 53 18.68 -18.70 9.71
N PRO A 54 18.96 -18.64 8.38
CA PRO A 54 17.96 -18.64 7.32
C PRO A 54 17.21 -19.97 7.10
N PRO A 55 16.08 -19.93 6.35
CA PRO A 55 15.61 -18.76 5.60
C PRO A 55 14.42 -18.07 6.26
N PHE A 56 14.73 -17.10 7.11
CA PHE A 56 13.81 -16.01 7.42
C PHE A 56 14.09 -14.84 6.47
N LYS A 57 13.03 -14.14 6.07
CA LYS A 57 13.10 -12.95 5.21
C LYS A 57 12.22 -11.84 5.78
N TRP A 58 12.63 -10.59 5.57
CA TRP A 58 11.77 -9.45 5.86
C TRP A 58 10.68 -9.37 4.79
N VAL A 59 9.43 -9.32 5.24
CA VAL A 59 8.24 -9.21 4.42
C VAL A 59 7.53 -7.92 4.79
N THR A 60 7.20 -7.08 3.81
CA THR A 60 6.33 -5.92 4.06
C THR A 60 4.89 -6.40 4.26
N VAL A 61 4.34 -6.12 5.44
CA VAL A 61 3.00 -6.56 5.87
C VAL A 61 1.99 -5.42 5.97
N TRP A 62 2.47 -4.19 5.84
CA TRP A 62 1.68 -3.00 5.67
C TRP A 62 2.58 -1.89 5.11
N ALA A 63 2.09 -1.12 4.15
CA ALA A 63 2.74 0.11 3.69
C ALA A 63 1.70 0.97 2.95
N PRO A 64 1.65 2.28 3.23
CA PRO A 64 0.99 3.28 2.40
C PRO A 64 2.00 3.88 1.42
N THR A 65 1.52 4.56 0.39
CA THR A 65 2.37 5.40 -0.46
C THR A 65 2.78 6.67 0.29
N PRO A 66 4.08 6.97 0.47
CA PRO A 66 4.50 8.28 0.93
C PRO A 66 4.14 9.36 -0.10
N GLN A 67 3.53 10.45 0.35
CA GLN A 67 3.11 11.60 -0.44
C GLN A 67 3.61 12.91 0.20
N PRO A 68 3.83 13.96 -0.61
CA PRO A 68 3.93 15.31 -0.06
C PRO A 68 2.58 15.69 0.56
N THR A 69 2.60 16.29 1.74
CA THR A 69 1.36 16.76 2.38
C THR A 69 0.94 18.08 1.75
N GLU A 70 -0.24 18.11 1.13
CA GLU A 70 -0.80 19.34 0.59
C GLU A 70 -1.26 20.26 1.72
N GLU A 71 -1.37 21.56 1.45
CA GLU A 71 -1.73 22.59 2.45
C GLU A 71 -3.09 22.33 3.14
N ALA A 72 -4.01 21.70 2.41
CA ALA A 72 -5.33 21.29 2.91
C ALA A 72 -5.28 20.04 3.81
N ASP A 73 -4.22 19.25 3.69
CA ASP A 73 -3.98 17.99 4.40
C ASP A 73 -2.98 18.14 5.56
N MET A 74 -2.45 19.35 5.76
CA MET A 74 -1.64 19.68 6.94
C MET A 74 -2.47 19.58 8.22
N PRO A 75 -1.86 19.22 9.36
CA PRO A 75 -2.58 19.16 10.62
C PRO A 75 -3.18 20.54 10.96
N SER A 76 -4.35 20.53 11.62
CA SER A 76 -5.02 21.76 12.03
C SER A 76 -4.29 22.46 13.18
N TYR A 77 -4.57 23.74 13.41
CA TYR A 77 -4.12 24.44 14.62
C TYR A 77 -4.58 23.67 15.88
N PRO A 78 -3.77 23.55 16.95
CA PRO A 78 -2.44 24.15 17.16
C PRO A 78 -1.22 23.41 16.56
N PHE A 79 -1.39 22.33 15.79
CA PHE A 79 -0.27 21.49 15.34
C PHE A 79 0.40 21.92 14.02
N ARG A 80 -0.04 23.03 13.41
CA ARG A 80 0.46 23.49 12.10
C ARG A 80 1.67 24.42 12.14
N GLY A 81 1.80 25.24 13.18
CA GLY A 81 2.73 26.38 13.21
C GLY A 81 4.18 25.99 12.90
N VAL A 82 4.86 25.38 13.87
CA VAL A 82 5.93 24.42 13.57
C VAL A 82 5.24 23.06 13.54
N ALA A 83 5.25 22.38 12.39
CA ALA A 83 4.42 21.20 12.18
C ALA A 83 4.71 20.17 13.27
N PHE A 84 3.69 19.78 14.02
CA PHE A 84 3.77 18.82 15.12
C PHE A 84 4.78 19.18 16.23
N HIS A 85 4.99 20.46 16.50
CA HIS A 85 5.82 20.88 17.63
C HIS A 85 5.30 20.34 18.96
N ASN A 86 6.18 19.76 19.77
CA ASN A 86 5.83 19.12 21.05
C ASN A 86 4.60 18.19 20.94
N THR A 87 4.48 17.45 19.84
CA THR A 87 3.25 16.68 19.53
C THR A 87 3.50 15.18 19.57
N THR A 88 2.59 14.46 20.24
CA THR A 88 2.41 13.02 20.10
C THR A 88 1.44 12.75 18.96
N ILE A 89 1.82 11.88 18.03
CA ILE A 89 1.02 11.43 16.88
C ILE A 89 0.81 9.93 17.03
N ARG A 90 -0.42 9.50 17.31
CA ARG A 90 -0.78 8.07 17.42
C ARG A 90 -1.59 7.64 16.21
N GLN A 91 -1.11 6.60 15.55
CA GLN A 91 -1.60 6.18 14.25
C GLN A 91 -1.86 4.69 14.28
N THR A 92 -2.94 4.24 13.67
CA THR A 92 -3.29 2.81 13.64
C THR A 92 -3.24 2.25 12.22
N LEU A 93 -2.89 0.97 12.11
CA LEU A 93 -2.79 0.24 10.86
C LEU A 93 -3.11 -1.23 11.05
N ARG A 94 -3.71 -1.87 10.05
CA ARG A 94 -4.02 -3.30 10.06
C ARG A 94 -2.88 -4.09 9.42
N VAL A 95 -2.25 -5.00 10.16
CA VAL A 95 -1.16 -5.84 9.62
C VAL A 95 -1.72 -7.01 8.81
N THR A 96 -1.04 -7.41 7.73
CA THR A 96 -1.54 -8.44 6.80
C THR A 96 -0.78 -9.77 6.88
N ALA A 97 0.05 -9.95 7.91
CA ALA A 97 0.64 -11.24 8.25
C ALA A 97 0.79 -11.41 9.76
N SER A 98 0.99 -12.65 10.18
CA SER A 98 1.34 -13.00 11.56
C SER A 98 2.85 -13.15 11.70
N GLY A 99 3.43 -12.64 12.78
CA GLY A 99 4.86 -12.77 13.04
C GLY A 99 5.24 -12.42 14.48
N ASP A 100 6.45 -12.81 14.87
CA ASP A 100 6.98 -12.59 16.22
C ASP A 100 8.01 -11.44 16.28
N PHE A 101 8.57 -11.07 15.14
CA PHE A 101 9.58 -10.03 15.03
C PHE A 101 9.15 -9.00 13.98
N ILE A 102 9.14 -7.74 14.40
CA ILE A 102 8.65 -6.61 13.63
C ILE A 102 9.71 -5.51 13.55
N ARG A 103 9.68 -4.74 12.48
CA ARG A 103 10.35 -3.44 12.38
C ARG A 103 9.49 -2.47 11.59
N ILE A 104 9.70 -1.17 11.79
CA ILE A 104 8.91 -0.11 11.15
C ILE A 104 9.81 0.77 10.29
N ARG A 105 9.21 1.43 9.29
CA ARG A 105 9.88 2.44 8.45
C ARG A 105 9.24 3.81 8.65
N LEU A 106 10.07 4.78 9.03
CA LEU A 106 9.68 6.18 9.19
C LEU A 106 10.34 7.01 8.09
N SER A 107 9.56 7.83 7.38
CA SER A 107 9.96 8.50 6.16
C SER A 107 9.89 10.01 6.29
N ASN A 108 10.94 10.66 5.81
CA ASN A 108 11.04 12.09 5.59
C ASN A 108 11.32 12.40 4.10
N LEU A 109 10.79 11.57 3.22
CA LEU A 109 11.06 11.59 1.79
C LEU A 109 10.72 12.93 1.10
N PHE A 110 9.65 13.59 1.55
CA PHE A 110 9.24 14.91 1.03
C PHE A 110 9.61 16.06 1.96
N GLY A 111 10.36 15.80 3.02
CA GLY A 111 10.87 16.84 3.90
C GLY A 111 12.14 17.47 3.35
N SER A 112 12.23 18.79 3.47
CA SER A 112 13.42 19.57 3.13
C SER A 112 14.41 19.74 4.29
N GLU A 113 14.00 19.40 5.51
CA GLU A 113 14.81 19.50 6.73
C GLU A 113 14.85 18.17 7.46
N THR A 114 15.79 17.99 8.39
CA THR A 114 15.88 16.77 9.20
C THR A 114 14.68 16.63 10.12
N LEU A 115 13.99 15.49 10.03
CA LEU A 115 12.94 15.11 10.96
C LEU A 115 13.58 14.52 12.23
N HIS A 116 13.37 15.16 13.39
CA HIS A 116 13.85 14.68 14.68
C HIS A 116 12.73 13.93 15.42
N ILE A 117 12.88 12.61 15.57
CA ILE A 117 11.93 11.76 16.27
C ILE A 117 12.43 11.55 17.68
N SER A 118 11.75 12.17 18.65
CA SER A 118 12.12 12.11 20.07
C SER A 118 11.74 10.77 20.71
N ARG A 119 10.62 10.19 20.27
CA ARG A 119 10.17 8.86 20.69
C ARG A 119 9.36 8.18 19.60
N ALA A 120 9.41 6.86 19.58
CA ALA A 120 8.59 5.98 18.76
C ALA A 120 8.23 4.74 19.59
N VAL A 121 6.95 4.37 19.57
CA VAL A 121 6.37 3.28 20.36
C VAL A 121 5.45 2.47 19.46
N ILE A 122 5.49 1.14 19.61
CA ILE A 122 4.47 0.24 19.05
C ILE A 122 3.63 -0.35 20.17
N ALA A 123 2.34 -0.59 19.90
CA ALA A 123 1.42 -1.28 20.80
C ALA A 123 0.28 -1.91 20.00
N VAL A 124 -0.47 -2.84 20.60
CA VAL A 124 -1.74 -3.30 20.04
C VAL A 124 -2.79 -2.22 20.29
N ALA A 125 -3.53 -1.83 19.26
CA ALA A 125 -4.61 -0.87 19.40
C ALA A 125 -5.81 -1.49 20.15
N ARG A 126 -6.42 -0.71 21.04
CA ARG A 126 -7.63 -1.11 21.78
C ARG A 126 -8.86 -0.47 21.13
N PRO A 127 -10.01 -1.17 21.05
CA PRO A 127 -11.27 -0.55 20.63
C PRO A 127 -11.60 0.72 21.43
N HIS A 128 -12.14 1.73 20.75
CA HIS A 128 -12.60 3.00 21.33
C HIS A 128 -14.05 3.25 20.90
N ASN A 129 -14.90 3.70 21.82
CA ASN A 129 -16.34 3.97 21.61
C ASN A 129 -17.13 2.83 20.92
N SER A 130 -16.84 1.57 21.26
CA SER A 130 -17.50 0.38 20.67
C SER A 130 -17.29 0.19 19.15
N VAL A 131 -16.32 0.89 18.56
CA VAL A 131 -15.90 0.73 17.16
C VAL A 131 -14.65 -0.16 17.10
N ALA A 132 -14.46 -0.82 15.96
CA ALA A 132 -13.23 -1.55 15.64
C ALA A 132 -11.98 -0.68 15.90
N PRO A 133 -10.82 -1.27 16.23
CA PRO A 133 -9.65 -0.52 16.71
C PRO A 133 -8.97 0.38 15.67
N GLY A 134 -9.46 0.43 14.42
CA GLY A 134 -9.01 1.41 13.44
C GLY A 134 -9.33 2.82 13.92
N GLY A 135 -8.39 3.74 13.75
CA GLY A 135 -8.53 5.12 14.19
C GLY A 135 -8.56 5.31 15.71
N SER A 136 -8.09 4.34 16.48
CA SER A 136 -8.21 4.42 17.95
C SER A 136 -7.13 5.33 18.59
N PRO A 137 -7.49 6.23 19.53
CA PRO A 137 -6.53 6.92 20.39
C PRO A 137 -5.98 6.02 21.50
N SER A 138 -6.46 4.78 21.60
CA SER A 138 -6.22 3.88 22.72
C SER A 138 -5.38 2.66 22.34
N ILE A 139 -4.54 2.23 23.29
CA ILE A 139 -3.67 1.06 23.18
C ILE A 139 -3.86 0.11 24.35
N LEU A 140 -3.50 -1.15 24.16
CA LEU A 140 -3.21 -2.08 25.24
C LEU A 140 -1.84 -1.73 25.82
N GLN A 141 -1.82 -1.01 26.93
CA GLN A 141 -0.60 -0.39 27.48
C GLN A 141 0.48 -1.42 27.83
N GLU A 142 0.09 -2.61 28.26
CA GLU A 142 0.98 -3.74 28.56
C GLU A 142 1.72 -4.27 27.33
N THR A 143 1.23 -3.96 26.13
CA THR A 143 1.91 -4.30 24.87
C THR A 143 2.82 -3.18 24.38
N ALA A 144 2.78 -1.99 25.01
CA ALA A 144 3.56 -0.84 24.55
C ALA A 144 5.07 -1.10 24.69
N GLN A 145 5.77 -1.01 23.57
CA GLN A 145 7.22 -1.20 23.51
C GLN A 145 7.86 -0.07 22.72
N GLN A 146 8.97 0.44 23.26
CA GLN A 146 9.78 1.46 22.60
C GLN A 146 10.47 0.86 21.37
N VAL A 147 10.51 1.64 20.29
CA VAL A 147 11.15 1.27 19.02
C VAL A 147 12.50 1.96 18.91
N LEU A 148 13.59 1.22 18.80
CA LEU A 148 14.95 1.80 18.68
C LEU A 148 15.42 1.86 17.22
N PHE A 149 16.41 2.71 16.96
CA PHE A 149 17.08 2.84 15.66
C PHE A 149 18.59 2.80 15.91
N ASP A 150 19.24 1.72 15.48
CA ASP A 150 20.66 1.44 15.76
C ASP A 150 20.98 1.43 17.27
N GLY A 151 20.06 0.86 18.06
CA GLY A 151 20.15 0.80 19.52
C GLY A 151 19.85 2.13 20.24
N GLU A 152 19.56 3.20 19.51
CA GLU A 152 19.40 4.55 20.08
C GLU A 152 17.98 5.12 19.94
N GLN A 153 17.65 6.02 20.87
CA GLN A 153 16.67 7.08 20.72
C GLN A 153 17.14 8.32 21.51
N PRO A 154 16.91 9.55 21.01
CA PRO A 154 16.13 9.93 19.82
C PRO A 154 16.81 9.57 18.50
N THR A 155 16.07 9.59 17.38
CA THR A 155 16.63 9.37 16.03
C THR A 155 16.35 10.57 15.11
N SER A 156 17.09 10.65 14.01
CA SER A 156 16.97 11.72 13.01
C SER A 156 16.88 11.15 11.62
N VAL A 157 15.97 11.68 10.81
CA VAL A 157 15.74 11.25 9.42
C VAL A 157 16.06 12.42 8.49
N PRO A 158 17.17 12.36 7.72
CA PRO A 158 17.48 13.39 6.74
C PRO A 158 16.33 13.60 5.74
N GLY A 159 16.17 14.83 5.25
CA GLY A 159 15.24 15.11 4.16
C GLY A 159 15.53 14.25 2.93
N GLY A 160 14.49 13.77 2.25
CA GLY A 160 14.64 12.90 1.09
C GLY A 160 14.92 11.42 1.42
N SER A 161 14.87 11.03 2.69
CA SER A 161 15.22 9.67 3.13
C SER A 161 14.16 9.02 4.03
N TYR A 162 14.36 7.76 4.36
CA TYR A 162 13.62 7.05 5.41
C TYR A 162 14.60 6.25 6.28
N VAL A 163 14.20 5.94 7.50
CA VAL A 163 14.92 5.06 8.43
C VAL A 163 14.12 3.79 8.69
N VAL A 164 14.83 2.70 8.97
CA VAL A 164 14.25 1.42 9.37
C VAL A 164 14.64 1.19 10.83
N SER A 165 13.68 0.80 11.67
CA SER A 165 13.96 0.51 13.07
C SER A 165 14.74 -0.79 13.25
N ASP A 166 15.28 -0.97 14.45
CA ASP A 166 15.74 -2.26 14.91
C ASP A 166 14.59 -3.28 14.93
N SER A 167 14.95 -4.55 14.89
CA SER A 167 13.98 -5.64 15.05
C SER A 167 13.53 -5.73 16.51
N LEU A 168 12.21 -5.80 16.71
CA LEU A 168 11.59 -5.91 18.02
C LEU A 168 10.79 -7.21 18.12
N LYS A 169 10.89 -7.92 19.25
CA LYS A 169 10.04 -9.09 19.52
C LYS A 169 8.64 -8.62 19.91
N PHE A 170 7.71 -8.70 18.97
CA PHE A 170 6.34 -8.26 19.12
C PHE A 170 5.40 -9.24 18.41
N PRO A 171 4.89 -10.25 19.12
CA PRO A 171 3.94 -11.20 18.56
C PRO A 171 2.63 -10.50 18.18
N ILE A 172 2.26 -10.59 16.90
CA ILE A 172 1.00 -10.04 16.38
C ILE A 172 0.47 -10.96 15.28
N LYS A 173 -0.86 -11.04 15.17
CA LYS A 173 -1.56 -11.86 14.20
C LYS A 173 -2.06 -11.05 13.02
N ALA A 174 -2.11 -11.69 11.87
CA ALA A 174 -2.69 -11.15 10.65
C ALA A 174 -4.12 -10.63 10.94
N GLY A 175 -4.43 -9.43 10.46
CA GLY A 175 -5.71 -8.76 10.68
C GLY A 175 -5.82 -7.97 11.98
N GLN A 176 -4.88 -8.08 12.93
CA GLN A 176 -4.86 -7.21 14.11
C GLN A 176 -4.45 -5.78 13.74
N VAL A 177 -4.89 -4.82 14.57
CA VAL A 177 -4.55 -3.40 14.40
C VAL A 177 -3.40 -3.04 15.33
N LEU A 178 -2.29 -2.64 14.72
CA LEU A 178 -1.11 -2.09 15.38
C LEU A 178 -1.30 -0.58 15.56
N SER A 179 -0.87 -0.06 16.70
CA SER A 179 -0.69 1.36 16.95
C SER A 179 0.81 1.69 16.88
N ILE A 180 1.16 2.69 16.08
CA ILE A 180 2.48 3.31 16.06
C ILE A 180 2.31 4.74 16.55
N THR A 181 2.99 5.07 17.64
CA THR A 181 2.98 6.41 18.22
C THR A 181 4.36 7.05 18.08
N ILE A 182 4.43 8.24 17.51
CA ILE A 182 5.66 9.04 17.40
C ILE A 182 5.51 10.33 18.21
N PHE A 183 6.58 10.76 18.87
CA PHE A 183 6.64 12.03 19.57
C PHE A 183 7.71 12.92 18.95
N LEU A 184 7.31 14.13 18.56
CA LEU A 184 8.17 15.14 17.95
C LEU A 184 8.32 16.33 18.90
N GLN A 185 9.32 16.30 19.79
CA GLN A 185 9.52 17.38 20.77
C GLN A 185 9.76 18.73 20.09
N LYS A 186 10.55 18.75 19.02
CA LYS A 186 10.88 19.96 18.25
C LYS A 186 9.88 20.25 17.13
N GLY A 187 9.09 19.26 16.72
CA GLY A 187 8.31 19.30 15.48
C GLY A 187 9.18 19.20 14.23
N HIS A 188 8.58 19.47 13.08
CA HIS A 188 9.22 19.59 11.79
C HIS A 188 9.13 21.05 11.34
N HIS A 189 10.28 21.69 11.14
CA HIS A 189 10.36 23.13 10.87
C HIS A 189 10.03 23.51 9.42
N SER A 190 10.03 22.53 8.50
CA SER A 190 9.50 22.70 7.16
C SER A 190 8.01 22.34 7.09
N GLN A 191 7.26 23.11 6.33
CA GLN A 191 5.85 22.84 5.99
C GLN A 191 5.71 21.78 4.88
N GLN A 192 6.83 21.34 4.28
CA GLN A 192 6.87 20.18 3.40
C GLN A 192 7.14 18.94 4.26
N ILE A 193 6.10 18.15 4.53
CA ILE A 193 6.19 16.92 5.32
C ILE A 193 5.68 15.73 4.53
N THR A 194 6.15 14.54 4.91
CA THR A 194 5.67 13.27 4.35
C THR A 194 4.42 12.80 5.06
N SER A 195 3.35 12.54 4.30
CA SER A 195 2.13 11.92 4.80
C SER A 195 1.54 10.94 3.80
N HIS A 196 0.37 10.42 4.14
CA HIS A 196 -0.54 9.74 3.25
C HIS A 196 -1.97 10.22 3.59
N PRO A 197 -2.52 11.18 2.83
CA PRO A 197 -3.86 11.74 3.08
C PRO A 197 -5.02 10.78 2.81
N GLY A 198 -4.76 9.75 2.01
CA GLY A 198 -5.72 8.70 1.66
C GLY A 198 -6.04 7.71 2.78
N SER A 199 -5.57 7.95 4.01
CA SER A 199 -5.46 6.89 5.02
C SER A 199 -6.76 6.20 5.38
N ARG A 200 -7.94 6.85 5.27
CA ARG A 200 -9.26 6.40 5.80
C ARG A 200 -9.19 5.88 7.23
N THR A 201 -8.23 6.37 8.01
CA THR A 201 -7.97 5.93 9.38
C THR A 201 -7.47 7.11 10.18
N ASP A 202 -8.12 7.38 11.31
CA ASP A 202 -7.77 8.54 12.11
C ASP A 202 -6.42 8.37 12.80
N SER A 203 -5.60 9.41 12.70
CA SER A 203 -4.44 9.64 13.54
C SER A 203 -4.79 10.69 14.59
N TRP A 204 -4.38 10.44 15.82
CA TRP A 204 -4.66 11.30 16.97
C TRP A 204 -3.44 12.12 17.37
N LEU A 205 -3.69 13.37 17.71
CA LEU A 205 -2.68 14.39 17.96
C LEU A 205 -2.94 15.04 19.32
N CYS A 206 -1.92 15.12 20.18
CA CYS A 206 -1.97 15.87 21.43
C CYS A 206 -0.58 16.41 21.80
N HIS A 207 -0.52 17.52 22.52
CA HIS A 207 0.74 18.07 23.01
C HIS A 207 1.33 17.26 24.17
N GLY A 208 2.65 17.34 24.29
CA GLY A 208 3.44 16.61 25.28
C GLY A 208 3.67 15.17 24.87
N ASP A 209 4.62 14.51 25.54
CA ASP A 209 4.89 13.10 25.31
C ASP A 209 3.86 12.24 26.03
N GLN A 210 2.90 11.73 25.27
CA GLN A 210 1.88 10.78 25.69
C GLN A 210 2.08 9.42 25.00
N SER A 211 3.29 9.13 24.51
CA SER A 211 3.54 7.97 23.65
C SER A 211 3.21 6.62 24.29
N MET A 212 3.41 6.50 25.61
CA MET A 212 3.22 5.26 26.39
C MET A 212 1.88 5.17 27.14
N ILE A 213 1.02 6.18 27.06
CA ILE A 213 -0.24 6.17 27.83
C ILE A 213 -1.32 5.34 27.13
N SER A 214 -2.19 4.72 27.92
CA SER A 214 -3.24 3.82 27.44
C SER A 214 -4.25 4.50 26.50
N GLU A 215 -4.55 5.78 26.71
CA GLU A 215 -5.53 6.55 25.94
C GLU A 215 -5.07 7.99 25.89
N LEU A 216 -4.91 8.54 24.67
CA LEU A 216 -4.52 9.94 24.51
C LEU A 216 -5.58 10.88 25.10
N SER A 217 -5.14 11.94 25.75
CA SER A 217 -6.01 12.92 26.39
C SER A 217 -5.39 14.31 26.38
N GLY A 218 -6.18 15.35 26.65
CA GLY A 218 -5.69 16.73 26.70
C GLY A 218 -6.68 17.72 26.11
N PRO A 219 -6.54 19.02 26.45
CA PRO A 219 -7.44 20.08 25.97
C PRO A 219 -7.35 20.34 24.46
N ASP A 220 -6.28 19.87 23.83
CA ASP A 220 -5.90 20.04 22.43
C ASP A 220 -5.95 18.73 21.64
N LEU A 221 -6.50 17.65 22.24
CA LEU A 221 -6.68 16.37 21.58
C LEU A 221 -7.56 16.54 20.34
N GLN A 222 -7.03 16.18 19.18
CA GLN A 222 -7.77 16.18 17.91
C GLN A 222 -7.31 15.02 17.03
N SER A 223 -8.10 14.73 16.00
CA SER A 223 -7.80 13.70 15.02
C SER A 223 -7.76 14.27 13.61
N SER A 224 -7.08 13.55 12.73
CA SER A 224 -7.01 13.81 11.29
C SER A 224 -6.89 12.47 10.58
N THR A 225 -7.67 12.29 9.51
CA THR A 225 -7.75 11.03 8.74
C THR A 225 -6.57 10.89 7.77
N HIS A 226 -5.36 10.96 8.30
CA HIS A 226 -4.09 10.96 7.56
C HIS A 226 -3.07 10.10 8.31
N TRP A 227 -2.16 9.44 7.58
CA TRP A 227 -0.94 8.91 8.21
C TRP A 227 0.21 9.90 7.99
N TYR A 228 1.03 10.14 9.01
CA TYR A 228 2.17 11.05 8.98
C TYR A 228 3.47 10.27 9.22
N PHE A 229 4.46 10.50 8.37
CA PHE A 229 5.82 9.93 8.47
C PHE A 229 5.92 8.39 8.46
N LEU A 230 4.81 7.62 8.42
CA LEU A 230 4.85 6.15 8.30
C LEU A 230 5.03 5.74 6.83
N SER A 231 5.88 4.76 6.57
CA SER A 231 6.13 4.24 5.21
C SER A 231 6.26 2.73 5.10
N GLY A 232 6.14 2.00 6.21
CA GLY A 232 6.08 0.54 6.17
C GLY A 232 6.18 -0.13 7.53
N VAL A 233 5.65 -1.35 7.58
CA VAL A 233 5.84 -2.31 8.66
C VAL A 233 6.28 -3.61 8.02
N GLU A 234 7.31 -4.20 8.60
CA GLU A 234 7.92 -5.43 8.09
C GLU A 234 8.01 -6.48 9.21
N MET A 235 7.81 -7.74 8.83
CA MET A 235 7.95 -8.87 9.73
C MET A 235 8.99 -9.85 9.23
N CYS A 236 9.71 -10.48 10.16
CA CYS A 236 10.67 -11.53 9.85
C CYS A 236 9.90 -12.87 9.75
N LEU A 237 9.67 -13.34 8.53
CA LEU A 237 8.83 -14.52 8.26
C LEU A 237 9.63 -15.63 7.59
N GLY A 238 9.26 -16.89 7.88
CA GLY A 238 9.89 -18.07 7.30
C GLY A 238 9.49 -18.34 5.85
N THR A 239 10.02 -19.44 5.30
CA THR A 239 9.78 -19.87 3.91
C THR A 239 8.33 -20.22 3.58
N ALA A 240 7.52 -20.55 4.58
CA ALA A 240 6.09 -20.81 4.39
C ALA A 240 5.31 -19.58 3.90
N HIS A 241 5.87 -18.37 4.02
CA HIS A 241 5.25 -17.15 3.52
C HIS A 241 5.58 -16.90 2.04
N HIS A 242 4.56 -16.77 1.21
CA HIS A 242 4.69 -16.68 -0.25
C HIS A 242 5.05 -15.27 -0.75
N GLY A 243 5.11 -14.27 0.13
CA GLY A 243 5.56 -12.91 -0.18
C GLY A 243 4.43 -11.89 -0.12
N THR A 244 4.61 -10.74 -0.75
CA THR A 244 3.67 -9.62 -0.69
C THR A 244 3.06 -9.33 -2.07
N LEU A 245 1.74 -9.14 -2.08
CA LEU A 245 0.98 -8.51 -3.14
C LEU A 245 1.00 -6.99 -2.96
N VAL A 246 1.57 -6.28 -3.93
CA VAL A 246 1.63 -4.82 -3.96
C VAL A 246 0.54 -4.29 -4.88
N LEU A 247 -0.34 -3.44 -4.35
CA LEU A 247 -1.41 -2.81 -5.12
C LEU A 247 -0.98 -1.41 -5.55
N LEU A 248 -0.85 -1.20 -6.86
CA LEU A 248 -0.55 0.10 -7.46
C LEU A 248 -1.83 0.64 -8.07
N GLY A 249 -2.32 1.77 -7.57
CA GLY A 249 -3.57 2.34 -8.04
C GLY A 249 -3.80 3.78 -7.66
N ASP A 250 -5.02 4.23 -7.93
CA ASP A 250 -5.50 5.58 -7.65
C ASP A 250 -6.52 5.59 -6.48
N SER A 251 -7.40 6.60 -6.40
CA SER A 251 -8.37 6.80 -5.31
C SER A 251 -9.29 5.61 -5.09
N ILE A 252 -9.57 4.82 -6.12
CA ILE A 252 -10.41 3.63 -6.01
C ILE A 252 -9.71 2.56 -5.17
N THR A 253 -8.40 2.36 -5.39
CA THR A 253 -7.60 1.42 -4.60
C THR A 253 -7.21 1.99 -3.24
N ASP A 254 -6.97 3.29 -3.18
CA ASP A 254 -6.75 4.03 -1.92
C ASP A 254 -7.97 3.95 -0.99
N GLY A 255 -9.15 3.66 -1.54
CA GLY A 255 -10.37 3.38 -0.79
C GLY A 255 -11.23 4.62 -0.54
N ARG A 256 -11.24 5.59 -1.46
CA ARG A 256 -12.22 6.70 -1.44
C ARG A 256 -13.64 6.13 -1.37
N CYS A 257 -14.51 6.72 -0.55
CA CYS A 257 -15.88 6.26 -0.29
C CYS A 257 -16.02 4.94 0.50
N SER A 258 -14.94 4.47 1.14
CA SER A 258 -15.02 3.50 2.23
C SER A 258 -15.51 4.17 3.52
N THR A 259 -15.86 3.37 4.54
CA THR A 259 -16.12 3.90 5.87
C THR A 259 -14.79 4.10 6.59
N ASP A 260 -14.52 5.32 7.05
CA ASP A 260 -13.32 5.59 7.84
C ASP A 260 -13.26 4.67 9.07
N ASN A 261 -12.05 4.27 9.45
CA ASN A 261 -11.76 3.40 10.59
C ASN A 261 -12.28 1.95 10.50
N ALA A 262 -13.09 1.62 9.49
CA ALA A 262 -13.73 0.31 9.37
C ALA A 262 -12.87 -0.76 8.68
N ASN A 263 -11.77 -0.38 8.01
CA ASN A 263 -10.97 -1.28 7.15
C ASN A 263 -11.86 -2.05 6.15
N ASN A 264 -12.70 -1.33 5.40
CA ASN A 264 -13.62 -1.90 4.42
C ASN A 264 -13.37 -1.39 2.99
N ARG A 265 -12.12 -1.01 2.70
CA ARG A 265 -11.65 -0.78 1.32
C ARG A 265 -11.56 -2.13 0.60
N TRP A 266 -11.60 -2.15 -0.73
CA TRP A 266 -11.51 -3.44 -1.45
C TRP A 266 -10.22 -4.23 -1.15
N PRO A 267 -9.04 -3.62 -0.90
CA PRO A 267 -7.85 -4.36 -0.46
C PRO A 267 -8.02 -5.03 0.91
N ASP A 268 -8.69 -4.37 1.85
CA ASP A 268 -8.94 -4.93 3.19
C ASP A 268 -9.89 -6.13 3.11
N LEU A 269 -10.93 -6.01 2.28
CA LEU A 269 -11.90 -7.08 2.03
C LEU A 269 -11.29 -8.24 1.23
N LEU A 270 -10.36 -7.95 0.31
CA LEU A 270 -9.58 -8.97 -0.38
C LEU A 270 -8.70 -9.73 0.62
N PHE A 271 -8.00 -9.02 1.51
CA PHE A 271 -7.22 -9.63 2.57
C PHE A 271 -8.06 -10.59 3.43
N ASP A 272 -9.25 -10.16 3.87
CA ASP A 272 -10.14 -11.02 4.66
C ASP A 272 -10.51 -12.30 3.92
N ARG A 273 -10.76 -12.21 2.60
CA ARG A 273 -11.02 -13.38 1.77
C ARG A 273 -9.77 -14.25 1.58
N MET A 274 -8.59 -13.66 1.43
CA MET A 274 -7.32 -14.38 1.33
C MET A 274 -7.06 -15.23 2.57
N GLN A 275 -7.43 -14.77 3.76
CA GLN A 275 -7.29 -15.53 5.01
C GLN A 275 -8.13 -16.82 5.05
N GLN A 276 -9.12 -16.97 4.16
CA GLN A 276 -9.92 -18.18 4.02
C GLN A 276 -9.42 -19.10 2.89
N HIS A 277 -8.33 -18.74 2.22
CA HIS A 277 -7.80 -19.46 1.06
C HIS A 277 -6.50 -20.21 1.42
N PRO A 278 -6.39 -21.53 1.15
CA PRO A 278 -5.26 -22.35 1.62
C PRO A 278 -3.87 -21.81 1.23
N PHE A 279 -3.74 -21.32 -0.01
CA PHE A 279 -2.49 -20.75 -0.51
C PHE A 279 -2.36 -19.25 -0.18
N ALA A 280 -3.46 -18.48 -0.34
CA ALA A 280 -3.38 -17.03 -0.31
C ALA A 280 -3.35 -16.45 1.11
N GLN A 281 -3.73 -17.25 2.13
CA GLN A 281 -3.62 -16.85 3.54
C GLN A 281 -2.18 -16.53 3.96
N ASN A 282 -1.18 -17.04 3.24
CA ASN A 282 0.25 -16.83 3.47
C ASN A 282 0.87 -15.76 2.54
N ILE A 283 0.04 -14.84 2.03
CA ILE A 283 0.45 -13.68 1.23
C ILE A 283 0.03 -12.41 1.95
N SER A 284 0.98 -11.50 2.17
CA SER A 284 0.70 -10.14 2.66
C SER A 284 0.12 -9.29 1.54
N ILE A 285 -0.65 -8.27 1.88
CA ILE A 285 -1.11 -7.25 0.93
C ILE A 285 -0.69 -5.86 1.40
N ILE A 286 -0.21 -5.02 0.49
CA ILE A 286 0.10 -3.61 0.77
C ILE A 286 -0.55 -2.70 -0.25
N ASN A 287 -1.05 -1.56 0.22
CA ASN A 287 -1.77 -0.59 -0.58
C ASN A 287 -0.88 0.60 -0.92
N GLN A 288 -0.28 0.57 -2.11
CA GLN A 288 0.57 1.62 -2.64
C GLN A 288 -0.21 2.49 -3.65
N ALA A 289 -1.50 2.69 -3.39
CA ALA A 289 -2.33 3.60 -4.15
C ALA A 289 -2.18 5.05 -3.69
N VAL A 290 -2.61 5.96 -4.57
CA VAL A 290 -2.59 7.41 -4.33
C VAL A 290 -3.87 8.02 -4.87
N GLY A 291 -4.74 8.55 -4.01
CA GLY A 291 -5.92 9.29 -4.44
C GLY A 291 -5.58 10.47 -5.35
N GLY A 292 -6.14 10.51 -6.56
CA GLY A 292 -5.80 11.54 -7.57
C GLY A 292 -4.41 11.37 -8.21
N GLY A 293 -3.69 10.28 -7.91
CA GLY A 293 -2.43 9.93 -8.56
C GLY A 293 -2.62 9.63 -10.04
N ARG A 294 -1.54 9.64 -10.82
CA ARG A 294 -1.52 9.37 -12.27
C ARG A 294 -0.38 8.42 -12.64
N VAL A 295 -0.52 7.70 -13.74
CA VAL A 295 0.52 6.78 -14.24
C VAL A 295 1.66 7.56 -14.90
N LEU A 296 1.30 8.50 -15.76
CA LEU A 296 2.21 9.13 -16.72
C LEU A 296 2.85 10.42 -16.22
N ARG A 297 2.15 11.16 -15.38
CA ARG A 297 2.53 12.50 -14.89
C ARG A 297 2.26 12.59 -13.41
N ASP A 298 2.85 13.58 -12.74
CA ASP A 298 2.51 13.87 -11.36
C ASP A 298 1.04 14.32 -11.28
N GLY A 299 0.36 13.99 -10.19
CA GLY A 299 -1.01 14.40 -9.89
C GLY A 299 -1.05 14.92 -8.47
N LYS A 300 -1.91 14.34 -7.64
CA LYS A 300 -1.71 14.39 -6.19
C LYS A 300 -0.51 13.51 -5.85
N GLY A 301 0.68 14.09 -5.81
CA GLY A 301 1.95 13.37 -5.63
C GLY A 301 2.58 12.81 -6.92
N PRO A 302 3.75 12.15 -6.80
CA PRO A 302 4.53 11.69 -7.96
C PRO A 302 3.83 10.63 -8.81
N SER A 303 4.10 10.64 -10.12
CA SER A 303 3.60 9.64 -11.07
C SER A 303 3.94 8.20 -10.68
N LEU A 304 3.13 7.23 -11.10
CA LEU A 304 3.43 5.81 -10.88
C LEU A 304 4.79 5.41 -11.50
N LEU A 305 5.09 5.89 -12.70
CA LEU A 305 6.34 5.56 -13.40
C LEU A 305 7.58 6.01 -12.63
N SER A 306 7.52 7.18 -11.97
CA SER A 306 8.63 7.72 -11.18
C SER A 306 8.76 7.07 -9.80
N ARG A 307 7.67 6.57 -9.21
CA ARG A 307 7.67 5.92 -7.90
C ARG A 307 7.71 4.38 -7.92
N LEU A 308 7.67 3.74 -9.09
CA LEU A 308 7.58 2.27 -9.22
C LEU A 308 8.69 1.54 -8.45
N ASP A 309 9.95 2.00 -8.53
CA ASP A 309 11.04 1.33 -7.83
C ASP A 309 10.83 1.37 -6.32
N ARG A 310 10.52 2.56 -5.79
CA ARG A 310 10.33 2.79 -4.37
C ARG A 310 9.13 2.01 -3.82
N ASP A 311 7.99 2.10 -4.51
CA ASP A 311 6.71 1.65 -3.96
C ASP A 311 6.42 0.18 -4.25
N ALA A 312 7.04 -0.41 -5.27
CA ALA A 312 6.87 -1.83 -5.60
C ALA A 312 8.19 -2.61 -5.56
N ILE A 313 9.15 -2.28 -6.43
CA ILE A 313 10.32 -3.14 -6.68
C ILE A 313 11.25 -3.24 -5.47
N ALA A 314 11.35 -2.19 -4.67
CA ALA A 314 12.19 -2.14 -3.47
C ALA A 314 11.52 -2.72 -2.22
N GLN A 315 10.24 -3.12 -2.28
CA GLN A 315 9.50 -3.61 -1.10
C GLN A 315 9.97 -5.00 -0.67
N PRO A 316 10.42 -5.22 0.58
CA PRO A 316 10.86 -6.54 1.03
C PRO A 316 9.86 -7.67 0.76
N SER A 317 10.36 -8.73 0.11
CA SER A 317 9.60 -9.92 -0.28
C SER A 317 8.36 -9.66 -1.17
N ARG A 318 8.34 -8.56 -1.94
CA ARG A 318 7.41 -8.39 -3.06
C ARG A 318 7.50 -9.58 -4.03
N ARG A 319 6.35 -10.09 -4.43
CA ARG A 319 6.23 -11.19 -5.40
C ARG A 319 5.16 -10.94 -6.46
N TYR A 320 4.04 -10.35 -6.05
CA TYR A 320 2.90 -10.07 -6.93
C TYR A 320 2.66 -8.56 -6.99
N ILE A 321 2.41 -8.02 -8.18
CA ILE A 321 2.06 -6.63 -8.41
C ILE A 321 0.70 -6.58 -9.09
N LEU A 322 -0.24 -5.79 -8.58
CA LEU A 322 -1.46 -5.45 -9.31
C LEU A 322 -1.38 -3.99 -9.76
N VAL A 323 -1.56 -3.75 -11.06
CA VAL A 323 -1.72 -2.41 -11.61
C VAL A 323 -3.20 -2.16 -11.87
N PHE A 324 -3.84 -1.36 -11.01
CA PHE A 324 -5.21 -0.88 -11.17
C PHE A 324 -5.24 0.65 -11.12
N HIS A 325 -4.84 1.25 -12.24
CA HIS A 325 -4.53 2.67 -12.31
C HIS A 325 -4.77 3.20 -13.73
N GLY A 326 -5.22 4.45 -13.87
CA GLY A 326 -5.22 5.15 -15.16
C GLY A 326 -6.44 6.04 -15.37
N VAL A 327 -7.43 5.96 -14.47
CA VAL A 327 -8.66 6.74 -14.57
C VAL A 327 -8.38 8.24 -14.54
N ASN A 328 -7.41 8.69 -13.72
CA ASN A 328 -7.04 10.09 -13.63
C ASN A 328 -6.23 10.56 -14.84
N ASP A 329 -5.44 9.69 -15.48
CA ASP A 329 -4.73 10.05 -16.72
C ASP A 329 -5.74 10.34 -17.84
N ILE A 330 -6.75 9.48 -18.00
CA ILE A 330 -7.81 9.65 -19.01
C ILE A 330 -8.75 10.80 -18.63
N GLY A 331 -9.21 10.85 -17.38
CA GLY A 331 -10.17 11.83 -16.89
C GLY A 331 -9.65 13.27 -16.89
N THR A 332 -8.33 13.45 -16.83
CA THR A 332 -7.69 14.78 -16.88
C THR A 332 -7.10 15.13 -18.24
N ALA A 333 -7.13 14.24 -19.23
CA ALA A 333 -6.71 14.56 -20.59
C ALA A 333 -7.72 15.51 -21.24
N ASP A 334 -7.26 16.45 -22.08
CA ASP A 334 -8.17 17.34 -22.80
C ASP A 334 -9.18 16.55 -23.66
N SER A 335 -10.40 17.06 -23.75
CA SER A 335 -11.54 16.40 -24.40
C SER A 335 -11.52 16.49 -25.94
N ASP A 336 -10.32 16.47 -26.53
CA ASP A 336 -10.12 16.47 -27.98
C ASP A 336 -9.52 15.13 -28.46
N PRO A 337 -9.71 14.79 -29.76
CA PRO A 337 -9.26 13.50 -30.29
C PRO A 337 -7.76 13.24 -30.16
N ALA A 338 -6.92 14.27 -30.32
CA ALA A 338 -5.47 14.09 -30.32
C ALA A 338 -4.96 13.80 -28.90
N CYS A 339 -5.45 14.53 -27.90
CA CYS A 339 -5.11 14.29 -26.50
C CYS A 339 -5.62 12.94 -26.00
N CYS A 340 -6.86 12.56 -26.33
CA CYS A 340 -7.41 11.25 -25.98
C CYS A 340 -6.66 10.09 -26.65
N GLN A 341 -6.22 10.25 -27.89
CA GLN A 341 -5.40 9.25 -28.59
C GLN A 341 -4.00 9.13 -27.96
N GLU A 342 -3.37 10.26 -27.62
CA GLU A 342 -2.02 10.27 -27.05
C GLU A 342 -2.00 9.66 -25.65
N VAL A 343 -2.95 10.01 -24.76
CA VAL A 343 -3.01 9.42 -23.41
C VAL A 343 -3.24 7.91 -23.47
N THR A 344 -4.09 7.44 -24.39
CA THR A 344 -4.36 6.01 -24.60
C THR A 344 -3.09 5.27 -25.01
N LYS A 345 -2.36 5.80 -26.00
CA LYS A 345 -1.08 5.23 -26.46
C LYS A 345 -0.02 5.25 -25.37
N ALA A 346 0.06 6.36 -24.62
CA ALA A 346 1.02 6.53 -23.55
C ALA A 346 0.77 5.56 -22.39
N LEU A 347 -0.49 5.34 -21.99
CA LEU A 347 -0.85 4.36 -20.95
C LEU A 347 -0.45 2.93 -21.34
N LYS A 348 -0.78 2.48 -22.56
CA LYS A 348 -0.41 1.15 -23.06
C LYS A 348 1.12 0.94 -23.02
N LYS A 349 1.89 1.96 -23.41
CA LYS A 349 3.36 1.94 -23.31
C LYS A 349 3.83 1.92 -21.85
N ALA A 350 3.24 2.73 -20.98
CA ALA A 350 3.60 2.79 -19.58
C ALA A 350 3.35 1.46 -18.86
N TYR A 351 2.21 0.80 -19.11
CA TYR A 351 1.95 -0.53 -18.58
C TYR A 351 2.97 -1.56 -19.06
N SER A 352 3.33 -1.52 -20.35
CA SER A 352 4.39 -2.39 -20.89
C SER A 352 5.75 -2.15 -20.20
N GLN A 353 6.08 -0.89 -19.89
CA GLN A 353 7.30 -0.52 -19.16
C GLN A 353 7.26 -0.98 -17.70
N ILE A 354 6.12 -0.82 -17.02
CA ILE A 354 5.94 -1.30 -15.64
C ILE A 354 6.13 -2.82 -15.59
N VAL A 355 5.47 -3.56 -16.49
CA VAL A 355 5.61 -5.01 -16.58
C VAL A 355 7.07 -5.41 -16.84
N SER A 356 7.71 -4.80 -17.85
CA SER A 356 9.10 -5.11 -18.19
C SER A 356 10.06 -4.92 -17.01
N ARG A 357 9.89 -3.82 -16.24
CA ARG A 357 10.71 -3.53 -15.05
C ARG A 357 10.43 -4.53 -13.94
N CYS A 358 9.17 -4.88 -13.69
CA CYS A 358 8.80 -5.87 -12.69
C CYS A 358 9.32 -7.28 -13.04
N HIS A 359 9.20 -7.69 -14.32
CA HIS A 359 9.71 -8.97 -14.81
C HIS A 359 11.23 -9.08 -14.69
N ALA A 360 11.98 -7.99 -14.88
CA ALA A 360 13.42 -7.96 -14.66
C ALA A 360 13.82 -8.29 -13.20
N HIS A 361 12.88 -8.19 -12.26
CA HIS A 361 13.04 -8.55 -10.86
C HIS A 361 12.31 -9.86 -10.47
N GLY A 362 11.83 -10.62 -11.45
CA GLY A 362 11.15 -11.91 -11.24
C GLY A 362 9.76 -11.79 -10.63
N LEU A 363 9.11 -10.63 -10.75
CA LEU A 363 7.78 -10.39 -10.18
C LEU A 363 6.69 -10.85 -11.14
N HIS A 364 5.55 -11.29 -10.61
CA HIS A 364 4.32 -11.50 -11.39
C HIS A 364 3.49 -10.22 -11.39
N VAL A 365 2.99 -9.82 -12.54
CA VAL A 365 2.25 -8.57 -12.73
C VAL A 365 0.85 -8.86 -13.27
N LEU A 366 -0.13 -8.58 -12.43
CA LEU A 366 -1.53 -8.57 -12.78
C LEU A 366 -1.94 -7.17 -13.24
N GLY A 367 -2.76 -7.09 -14.29
CA GLY A 367 -3.43 -5.86 -14.70
C GLY A 367 -4.89 -5.87 -14.29
N ALA A 368 -5.45 -4.71 -13.94
CA ALA A 368 -6.89 -4.56 -13.79
C ALA A 368 -7.45 -3.52 -14.75
N THR A 369 -8.59 -3.83 -15.36
CA THR A 369 -9.31 -2.91 -16.25
C THR A 369 -9.80 -1.69 -15.46
N ILE A 370 -9.69 -0.51 -16.06
CA ILE A 370 -10.14 0.78 -15.52
C ILE A 370 -11.67 0.79 -15.43
N GLY A 371 -12.21 1.06 -14.24
CA GLY A 371 -13.66 1.08 -13.99
C GLY A 371 -14.41 2.19 -14.74
N PRO A 372 -15.75 2.12 -14.79
CA PRO A 372 -16.60 3.14 -15.40
C PRO A 372 -16.40 4.54 -14.81
N MET A 373 -16.59 5.58 -15.62
CA MET A 373 -16.48 6.99 -15.19
C MET A 373 -17.63 7.87 -15.69
N GLY A 374 -18.55 7.33 -16.49
CA GLY A 374 -19.64 8.04 -17.13
C GLY A 374 -20.57 8.71 -16.11
N GLY A 375 -20.91 9.97 -16.35
CA GLY A 375 -21.72 10.79 -15.45
C GLY A 375 -20.93 11.56 -14.39
N ASN A 376 -19.65 11.26 -14.17
CA ASN A 376 -18.83 12.04 -13.25
C ASN A 376 -18.41 13.38 -13.90
N GLU A 377 -18.76 14.50 -13.28
CA GLU A 377 -18.33 15.85 -13.68
C GLU A 377 -17.00 16.19 -12.97
N PRO A 378 -15.85 15.67 -13.45
CA PRO A 378 -15.09 16.27 -14.55
C PRO A 378 -14.58 15.26 -15.59
N TYR A 379 -14.83 13.96 -15.41
CA TYR A 379 -14.13 12.88 -16.12
C TYR A 379 -14.98 12.29 -17.24
N GLY A 380 -16.24 11.97 -16.94
CA GLY A 380 -17.12 11.13 -17.76
C GLY A 380 -18.21 11.84 -18.54
N THR A 381 -18.07 13.15 -18.77
CA THR A 381 -18.98 13.92 -19.64
C THR A 381 -18.54 13.93 -21.11
N CYS A 382 -17.39 13.29 -21.42
CA CYS A 382 -16.79 13.28 -22.75
C CYS A 382 -16.72 11.86 -23.33
N GLU A 383 -17.38 11.63 -24.47
CA GLU A 383 -17.35 10.35 -25.17
C GLU A 383 -15.94 9.93 -25.62
N LEU A 384 -15.06 10.88 -25.96
CA LEU A 384 -13.69 10.57 -26.40
C LEU A 384 -12.87 9.95 -25.28
N ARG A 385 -13.06 10.39 -24.04
CA ARG A 385 -12.44 9.80 -22.86
C ARG A 385 -12.99 8.40 -22.58
N GLU A 386 -14.29 8.18 -22.75
CA GLU A 386 -14.86 6.83 -22.63
C GLU A 386 -14.31 5.87 -23.69
N ARG A 387 -14.18 6.33 -24.94
CA ARG A 387 -13.54 5.53 -26.01
C ARG A 387 -12.08 5.23 -25.68
N ALA A 388 -11.34 6.20 -25.15
CA ALA A 388 -9.97 5.98 -24.66
C ALA A 388 -9.91 4.91 -23.56
N ARG A 389 -10.83 4.97 -22.58
CA ARG A 389 -10.92 3.98 -21.50
C ARG A 389 -11.20 2.57 -22.03
N GLN A 390 -12.16 2.43 -22.95
CA GLN A 390 -12.47 1.14 -23.58
C GLN A 390 -11.27 0.61 -24.36
N ASP A 391 -10.59 1.46 -25.16
CA ASP A 391 -9.41 1.05 -25.92
C ASP A 391 -8.22 0.63 -25.02
N VAL A 392 -8.05 1.29 -23.87
CA VAL A 392 -7.08 0.85 -22.86
C VAL A 392 -7.50 -0.49 -22.24
N ASN A 393 -8.77 -0.65 -21.87
CA ASN A 393 -9.26 -1.88 -21.24
C ASN A 393 -9.20 -3.10 -22.17
N ASP A 394 -9.56 -2.92 -23.44
CA ASP A 394 -9.46 -3.99 -24.45
C ASP A 394 -8.01 -4.41 -24.66
N TRP A 395 -7.07 -3.46 -24.65
CA TRP A 395 -5.65 -3.76 -24.66
C TRP A 395 -5.18 -4.48 -23.40
N ILE A 396 -5.65 -4.09 -22.21
CA ILE A 396 -5.34 -4.79 -20.95
C ILE A 396 -5.78 -6.26 -21.05
N ARG A 397 -6.99 -6.53 -21.57
CA ARG A 397 -7.56 -7.88 -21.71
C ARG A 397 -6.82 -8.76 -22.73
N THR A 398 -6.39 -8.18 -23.84
CA THR A 398 -6.02 -8.96 -25.04
C THR A 398 -4.53 -8.91 -25.41
N SER A 399 -3.77 -7.96 -24.88
CA SER A 399 -2.37 -7.75 -25.29
C SER A 399 -1.41 -8.88 -24.90
N GLY A 400 -1.75 -9.67 -23.87
CA GLY A 400 -0.85 -10.65 -23.28
C GLY A 400 0.34 -10.04 -22.53
N VAL A 401 0.32 -8.73 -22.27
CA VAL A 401 1.41 -8.03 -21.55
C VAL A 401 1.40 -8.36 -20.06
N PHE A 402 0.23 -8.45 -19.43
CA PHE A 402 0.12 -8.85 -18.03
C PHE A 402 0.12 -10.38 -17.89
N ASP A 403 0.66 -10.90 -16.78
CA ASP A 403 0.66 -12.33 -16.48
C ASP A 403 -0.76 -12.86 -16.19
N ALA A 404 -1.63 -11.97 -15.66
CA ALA A 404 -3.05 -12.22 -15.47
C ALA A 404 -3.84 -10.89 -15.47
N VAL A 405 -5.15 -10.97 -15.71
CA VAL A 405 -6.04 -9.79 -15.75
C VAL A 405 -7.23 -9.96 -14.81
N VAL A 406 -7.56 -8.90 -14.08
CA VAL A 406 -8.78 -8.79 -13.25
C VAL A 406 -9.73 -7.75 -13.89
N ASP A 407 -10.88 -8.20 -14.37
CA ASP A 407 -11.83 -7.33 -15.09
C ASP A 407 -12.77 -6.57 -14.12
N PHE A 408 -12.22 -5.60 -13.39
CA PHE A 408 -13.03 -4.74 -12.50
C PHE A 408 -14.05 -3.86 -13.24
N ASP A 409 -13.82 -3.54 -14.52
CA ASP A 409 -14.80 -2.84 -15.35
C ASP A 409 -16.07 -3.68 -15.50
N TYR A 410 -15.92 -4.97 -15.84
CA TYR A 410 -17.04 -5.91 -15.90
C TYR A 410 -17.78 -6.03 -14.57
N VAL A 411 -17.05 -6.06 -13.45
CA VAL A 411 -17.66 -6.14 -12.11
C VAL A 411 -18.52 -4.91 -11.83
N LEU A 412 -18.00 -3.72 -12.15
CA LEU A 412 -18.55 -2.44 -11.72
C LEU A 412 -19.61 -1.85 -12.67
N ARG A 413 -19.53 -2.12 -13.98
CA ARG A 413 -20.35 -1.46 -14.99
C ARG A 413 -21.82 -1.87 -14.96
N SER A 414 -22.69 -0.89 -15.19
CA SER A 414 -24.11 -1.12 -15.42
C SER A 414 -24.33 -1.91 -16.71
N THR A 415 -25.36 -2.76 -16.73
CA THR A 415 -25.78 -3.48 -17.95
C THR A 415 -26.66 -2.64 -18.87
N GLN A 416 -27.16 -1.49 -18.40
CA GLN A 416 -27.97 -0.56 -19.19
C GLN A 416 -27.10 0.48 -19.90
N ASP A 417 -26.03 0.92 -19.23
CA ASP A 417 -25.03 1.84 -19.77
C ASP A 417 -23.65 1.43 -19.24
N ASN A 418 -22.87 0.78 -20.10
CA ASN A 418 -21.56 0.22 -19.73
C ASN A 418 -20.50 1.30 -19.40
N SER A 419 -20.79 2.57 -19.68
CA SER A 419 -19.93 3.69 -19.31
C SER A 419 -20.10 4.11 -17.85
N ARG A 420 -21.17 3.65 -17.17
CA ARG A 420 -21.53 4.04 -15.80
C ARG A 420 -21.38 2.88 -14.82
N LEU A 421 -21.18 3.22 -13.54
CA LEU A 421 -21.27 2.27 -12.44
C LEU A 421 -22.71 1.72 -12.34
N LYS A 422 -22.86 0.49 -11.84
CA LYS A 422 -24.15 0.02 -11.32
C LYS A 422 -24.64 0.95 -10.23
N GLU A 423 -25.94 1.19 -10.18
CA GLU A 423 -26.55 2.13 -9.22
C GLU A 423 -26.22 1.72 -7.78
N GLU A 424 -26.29 0.43 -7.44
CA GLU A 424 -25.97 -0.07 -6.11
C GLU A 424 -24.48 0.04 -5.74
N TYR A 425 -23.60 0.30 -6.71
CA TYR A 425 -22.16 0.41 -6.54
C TYR A 425 -21.65 1.85 -6.56
N ASP A 426 -22.47 2.80 -6.99
CA ASP A 426 -22.12 4.20 -7.06
C ASP A 426 -22.12 4.82 -5.64
N SER A 427 -21.11 5.63 -5.33
CA SER A 427 -21.10 6.47 -4.13
C SER A 427 -21.93 7.75 -4.26
N GLY A 428 -22.43 8.03 -5.46
CA GLY A 428 -23.21 9.22 -5.82
C GLY A 428 -22.42 10.23 -6.65
N ASP A 429 -21.14 9.99 -6.89
CA ASP A 429 -20.30 10.85 -7.74
C ASP A 429 -20.01 10.25 -9.12
N HIS A 430 -20.55 9.06 -9.42
CA HIS A 430 -20.43 8.36 -10.69
C HIS A 430 -19.00 7.93 -11.07
N LEU A 431 -18.06 7.96 -10.12
CA LEU A 431 -16.67 7.54 -10.33
C LEU A 431 -16.18 6.57 -9.25
N HIS A 432 -16.44 6.89 -7.99
CA HIS A 432 -15.93 6.11 -6.87
C HIS A 432 -16.91 5.00 -6.46
N PRO A 433 -16.46 3.74 -6.40
CA PRO A 433 -17.27 2.65 -5.89
C PRO A 433 -17.52 2.82 -4.38
N ASN A 434 -18.73 2.46 -3.93
CA ASN A 434 -19.07 2.40 -2.51
C ASN A 434 -18.63 1.06 -1.87
N VAL A 435 -18.90 0.87 -0.57
CA VAL A 435 -18.52 -0.36 0.16
C VAL A 435 -19.15 -1.63 -0.42
N ALA A 436 -20.36 -1.57 -0.99
CA ALA A 436 -20.97 -2.74 -1.64
C ALA A 436 -20.19 -3.15 -2.91
N ALA A 437 -19.74 -2.16 -3.67
CA ALA A 437 -18.88 -2.38 -4.83
C ALA A 437 -17.50 -2.93 -4.43
N PHE A 438 -16.89 -2.42 -3.35
CA PHE A 438 -15.62 -2.94 -2.83
C PHE A 438 -15.71 -4.41 -2.41
N LYS A 439 -16.84 -4.83 -1.83
CA LYS A 439 -17.12 -6.26 -1.57
C LYS A 439 -17.18 -7.06 -2.86
N ALA A 440 -17.86 -6.54 -3.89
CA ALA A 440 -17.95 -7.21 -5.19
C ALA A 440 -16.57 -7.34 -5.87
N MET A 441 -15.75 -6.30 -5.83
CA MET A 441 -14.37 -6.33 -6.35
C MET A 441 -13.50 -7.36 -5.63
N ALA A 442 -13.52 -7.37 -4.30
CA ALA A 442 -12.77 -8.35 -3.50
C ALA A 442 -13.24 -9.79 -3.78
N ALA A 443 -14.55 -10.01 -3.98
CA ALA A 443 -15.11 -11.32 -4.32
C ALA A 443 -14.71 -11.78 -5.73
N ALA A 444 -14.57 -10.86 -6.68
CA ALA A 444 -14.23 -11.16 -8.07
C ALA A 444 -12.73 -11.46 -8.29
N PHE A 445 -11.85 -11.07 -7.37
CA PHE A 445 -10.41 -11.30 -7.53
C PHE A 445 -10.08 -12.81 -7.57
N PRO A 446 -9.30 -13.33 -8.53
CA PRO A 446 -9.02 -14.76 -8.60
C PRO A 446 -7.88 -15.16 -7.65
N LEU A 447 -8.17 -15.82 -6.53
CA LEU A 447 -7.13 -16.19 -5.54
C LEU A 447 -6.26 -17.38 -5.98
N ASP A 448 -6.80 -18.30 -6.77
CA ASP A 448 -6.07 -19.48 -7.28
C ASP A 448 -4.88 -19.10 -8.18
N ILE A 449 -4.86 -17.87 -8.70
CA ILE A 449 -3.79 -17.38 -9.58
C ILE A 449 -2.42 -17.40 -8.89
N PHE A 450 -2.38 -17.20 -7.57
CA PHE A 450 -1.13 -17.18 -6.82
C PHE A 450 -0.49 -18.57 -6.75
N GLU A 451 -1.28 -19.61 -6.57
CA GLU A 451 -0.79 -20.98 -6.59
C GLU A 451 -0.33 -21.39 -8.00
N GLN A 452 -1.06 -20.96 -9.03
CA GLN A 452 -0.67 -21.20 -10.43
C GLN A 452 0.69 -20.59 -10.76
N PHE A 453 0.97 -19.37 -10.29
CA PHE A 453 2.28 -18.74 -10.44
C PHE A 453 3.40 -19.51 -9.74
N ASP A 454 3.14 -20.02 -8.53
CA ASP A 454 4.12 -20.81 -7.76
C ASP A 454 4.40 -22.18 -8.41
N LEU A 455 3.37 -22.85 -8.91
CA LEU A 455 3.51 -24.11 -9.67
C LEU A 455 4.29 -23.91 -10.98
N ALA A 456 4.08 -22.80 -11.68
CA ALA A 456 4.81 -22.48 -12.90
C ALA A 456 6.30 -22.21 -12.65
N GLU A 457 6.67 -21.67 -11.48
CA GLU A 457 8.07 -21.45 -11.10
C GLU A 457 8.80 -22.71 -10.63
N THR A 458 8.07 -23.68 -10.08
CA THR A 458 8.64 -24.92 -9.56
C THR A 458 8.72 -26.04 -10.60
N SER A 459 7.95 -25.93 -11.68
CA SER A 459 7.89 -26.94 -12.75
C SER A 459 8.86 -26.69 -13.91
N GLY A 460 9.51 -25.52 -13.96
CA GLY A 460 10.49 -25.13 -14.97
C GLY A 460 11.89 -24.99 -14.39
#